data_AF-A0A1C5WGV5-F1
#
_entry.id   AF-A0A1C5WGV5-F1
#
_cell.length_a   1.000
_cell.length_b   1.000
_cell.length_c   1.000
_cell.angle_alpha   90.00
_cell.angle_beta   90.00
_cell.angle_gamma   90.00
#
_symmetry.space_group_name_H-M   'P 1'
#
loop_
_entity.id
_entity.type
_entity.pdbx_description
1 polymer ?
#
loop_
_entity_poly.entity_id
_entity_poly.type
_entity_poly.pdbx_seq_one_letter_code
_entity_poly.pdbx_strand_id
1 'polypeptide(L)'
;MSKSVLVIDTPETCIDCIFCQEYRTKSREYAYCYVTNGDSENDMKLIDCIYGYRQSKPDWCPLKPPPEEDHENHYPNKWIDGYANGWNDCLKEIVE
;
A
#
# COMPACT_ATOMS: atom_id res chain seq x y z
N MET A 1 -6.77 21.39 -6.24
CA MET A 1 -7.18 20.03 -5.84
C MET A 1 -6.54 19.74 -4.50
N SER A 2 -7.33 19.31 -3.51
CA SER A 2 -6.80 18.77 -2.26
C SER A 2 -6.24 17.37 -2.50
N LYS A 3 -5.24 16.98 -1.71
CA LYS A 3 -4.73 15.60 -1.68
C LYS A 3 -5.34 14.89 -0.47
N SER A 4 -5.55 13.59 -0.58
CA SER A 4 -6.00 12.71 0.50
C SER A 4 -5.00 11.57 0.67
N VAL A 5 -4.92 11.04 1.88
CA VAL A 5 -4.12 9.86 2.24
C VAL A 5 -5.03 8.86 2.95
N LEU A 6 -4.81 7.58 2.70
CA LEU A 6 -5.47 6.48 3.40
C LEU A 6 -4.40 5.66 4.12
N VAL A 7 -4.61 5.41 5.40
CA VAL A 7 -3.74 4.55 6.22
C VAL A 7 -4.60 3.48 6.85
N ILE A 8 -4.22 2.22 6.64
CA ILE A 8 -4.86 1.02 7.18
C ILE A 8 -3.79 -0.05 7.38
N ASP A 9 -4.08 -1.02 8.24
CA ASP A 9 -3.28 -2.25 8.31
C ASP A 9 -3.24 -2.92 6.94
N THR A 10 -2.03 -3.19 6.44
CA THR A 10 -1.88 -3.84 5.14
C THR A 10 -2.15 -5.33 5.29
N PRO A 11 -3.18 -5.88 4.63
CA PRO A 11 -3.50 -7.30 4.69
C PRO A 11 -2.40 -8.13 4.00
N GLU A 12 -2.13 -9.33 4.53
CA GLU A 12 -1.12 -10.24 4.00
C GLU A 12 -1.44 -10.71 2.57
N THR A 13 -2.73 -10.90 2.29
CA THR A 13 -3.22 -11.35 0.98
C THR A 13 -4.32 -10.44 0.45
N CYS A 14 -4.62 -10.52 -0.83
CA CYS A 14 -5.70 -9.74 -1.40
C CYS A 14 -7.09 -10.22 -0.95
N ILE A 15 -7.29 -11.50 -0.61
CA ILE A 15 -8.62 -11.97 -0.18
C ILE A 15 -9.07 -11.34 1.14
N ASP A 16 -8.13 -10.98 2.02
CA ASP A 16 -8.42 -10.31 3.29
C ASP A 16 -8.50 -8.78 3.15
N CYS A 17 -8.20 -8.25 1.96
CA CYS A 17 -8.22 -6.82 1.71
C CYS A 17 -9.63 -6.34 1.46
N ILE A 18 -10.04 -5.29 2.19
CA ILE A 18 -11.32 -4.62 1.95
C ILE A 18 -11.48 -4.26 0.48
N PHE A 19 -10.37 -3.91 -0.19
CA PHE A 19 -10.30 -3.48 -1.60
C PHE A 19 -10.44 -4.58 -2.65
N CYS A 20 -10.62 -5.83 -2.24
CA CYS A 20 -10.72 -6.98 -3.12
C CYS A 20 -12.17 -7.36 -3.38
N GLN A 21 -12.52 -7.52 -4.65
CA GLN A 21 -13.80 -8.03 -5.08
C GLN A 21 -13.62 -9.35 -5.83
N GLU A 22 -14.08 -10.43 -5.22
CA GLU A 22 -14.10 -11.75 -5.85
C GLU A 22 -15.30 -11.89 -6.80
N TYR A 23 -15.05 -12.56 -7.92
CA TYR A 23 -16.06 -12.98 -8.89
C TYR A 23 -15.88 -14.45 -9.22
N ARG A 24 -17.00 -15.16 -9.27
CA ARG A 24 -17.01 -16.60 -9.55
C ARG A 24 -17.93 -16.86 -10.73
N THR A 25 -17.36 -17.51 -11.74
CA THR A 25 -18.10 -18.10 -12.86
C THR A 25 -18.06 -19.61 -12.74
N LYS A 26 -18.85 -20.34 -13.54
CA LYS A 26 -18.88 -21.82 -13.49
C LYS A 26 -17.51 -22.47 -13.74
N SER A 27 -16.58 -21.78 -14.42
CA SER A 27 -15.29 -22.32 -14.84
C SER A 27 -14.07 -21.57 -14.31
N ARG A 28 -14.24 -20.36 -13.75
CA ARG A 28 -13.13 -19.50 -13.33
C ARG A 28 -13.50 -18.64 -12.13
N GLU A 29 -12.51 -18.42 -11.28
CA GLU A 29 -12.56 -17.48 -10.17
C GLU A 29 -11.48 -16.43 -10.40
N TYR A 30 -11.83 -15.17 -10.26
CA TYR A 30 -10.92 -14.04 -10.41
C TYR A 30 -11.29 -12.94 -9.42
N ALA A 31 -10.33 -12.10 -9.09
CA ALA A 31 -10.53 -10.99 -8.17
C ALA A 31 -10.03 -9.68 -8.79
N TYR A 32 -10.67 -8.58 -8.41
CA TYR A 32 -10.28 -7.25 -8.84
C TYR A 32 -10.05 -6.35 -7.63
N CYS A 33 -9.11 -5.41 -7.77
CA CYS A 33 -8.92 -4.31 -6.83
C CYS A 33 -9.68 -3.08 -7.33
N TYR A 34 -10.52 -2.48 -6.49
CA TYR A 34 -11.27 -1.27 -6.85
C TYR A 34 -10.54 0.03 -6.52
N VAL A 35 -9.36 -0.05 -5.90
CA VAL A 35 -8.43 1.08 -5.81
C VAL A 35 -7.46 0.96 -6.97
N THR A 36 -7.65 1.81 -7.98
CA THR A 36 -6.80 1.86 -9.17
C THR A 36 -6.11 3.21 -9.24
N ASN A 37 -4.94 3.27 -9.89
CA ASN A 37 -4.24 4.53 -10.08
C ASN A 37 -4.76 5.29 -11.32
N GLY A 38 -6.00 5.01 -11.74
CA GLY A 38 -6.58 5.52 -12.99
C GLY A 38 -5.92 4.94 -14.25
N ASP A 39 -5.18 3.84 -14.11
CA ASP A 39 -4.49 3.14 -15.20
C ASP A 39 -5.30 1.97 -15.79
N SER A 40 -6.50 1.73 -15.26
CA SER A 40 -7.42 0.70 -15.72
C SER A 40 -8.56 1.29 -16.55
N GLU A 41 -8.90 0.63 -17.66
CA GLU A 41 -10.04 1.02 -18.51
C GLU A 41 -11.39 0.88 -17.79
N ASN A 42 -11.44 0.03 -16.78
CA ASN A 42 -12.59 -0.16 -15.88
C ASN A 42 -12.21 0.43 -14.52
N ASP A 43 -13.16 0.85 -13.68
CA ASP A 43 -12.91 1.37 -12.32
C ASP A 43 -12.30 0.32 -11.34
N MET A 44 -11.79 -0.79 -11.86
CA MET A 44 -11.19 -1.90 -11.13
C MET A 44 -10.04 -2.52 -11.94
N LYS A 45 -9.03 -3.02 -11.24
CA LYS A 45 -7.84 -3.66 -11.84
C LYS A 45 -7.77 -5.13 -11.46
N LEU A 46 -7.57 -6.01 -12.45
CA LEU A 46 -7.51 -7.46 -12.25
C LEU A 46 -6.32 -7.83 -11.35
N ILE A 47 -6.58 -8.60 -10.29
CA ILE A 47 -5.54 -9.13 -9.40
C ILE A 47 -4.96 -10.39 -10.02
N ASP A 48 -3.90 -10.20 -10.81
CA ASP A 48 -3.10 -11.26 -11.39
C ASP A 48 -1.74 -11.34 -10.68
N CYS A 49 -1.45 -12.48 -10.07
CA CYS A 49 -0.27 -12.70 -9.24
C CYS A 49 0.14 -14.18 -9.28
N ILE A 50 1.44 -14.44 -9.09
CA ILE A 50 2.09 -15.73 -9.38
C ILE A 50 1.42 -16.92 -8.67
N TYR A 51 0.95 -16.72 -7.43
CA TYR A 51 0.29 -17.75 -6.62
C TYR A 51 -1.23 -17.52 -6.46
N GLY A 52 -1.79 -16.55 -7.19
CA GLY A 52 -3.17 -16.12 -7.08
C GLY A 52 -3.44 -15.21 -5.87
N TYR A 53 -4.54 -14.47 -5.93
CA TYR A 53 -4.89 -13.39 -4.99
C TYR A 53 -5.15 -13.86 -3.55
N ARG A 54 -5.31 -15.17 -3.36
CA ARG A 54 -5.50 -15.82 -2.05
C ARG A 54 -4.19 -16.11 -1.33
N GLN A 55 -3.07 -16.08 -2.03
CA GLN A 55 -1.76 -16.48 -1.50
C GLN A 55 -0.68 -15.45 -1.79
N SER A 56 -0.98 -14.43 -2.60
CA SER A 56 -0.01 -13.41 -2.98
C SER A 56 -0.70 -12.07 -3.25
N LYS A 57 0.12 -11.02 -3.22
CA LYS A 57 -0.22 -9.64 -3.54
C LYS A 57 0.52 -9.24 -4.83
N PRO A 58 -0.10 -8.49 -5.75
CA PRO A 58 0.59 -8.01 -6.93
C PRO A 58 1.54 -6.84 -6.61
N ASP A 59 2.65 -6.74 -7.34
CA ASP A 59 3.65 -5.66 -7.18
C ASP A 59 3.05 -4.25 -7.37
N TRP A 60 2.05 -4.15 -8.24
CA TRP A 60 1.36 -2.90 -8.54
C TRP A 60 0.38 -2.46 -7.46
N CYS A 61 0.13 -3.26 -6.42
CA CYS A 61 -0.89 -2.95 -5.42
C CYS A 61 -0.76 -1.50 -4.88
N PRO A 62 -1.87 -0.77 -4.76
CA PRO A 62 -1.86 0.63 -4.34
C PRO A 62 -1.51 0.82 -2.86
N LEU A 63 -1.71 -0.19 -2.01
CA LEU A 63 -1.32 -0.15 -0.61
C LEU A 63 0.19 -0.35 -0.51
N LYS A 64 0.91 0.77 -0.37
CA LYS A 64 2.35 0.82 -0.15
C LYS A 64 2.64 0.91 1.35
N PRO A 65 3.72 0.28 1.83
CA PRO A 65 4.15 0.49 3.20
C PRO A 65 4.49 1.98 3.42
N PRO A 66 4.37 2.47 4.65
CA PRO A 66 4.90 3.78 4.99
C PRO A 66 6.42 3.81 4.70
N PRO A 67 6.98 4.99 4.45
CA PRO A 67 8.43 5.16 4.40
C PRO A 67 9.13 4.70 5.69
N GLU A 68 10.44 4.45 5.60
CA GLU A 68 11.26 4.04 6.75
C GLU A 68 11.66 5.25 7.63
N GLU A 69 11.80 5.01 8.92
CA GLU A 69 12.39 5.97 9.86
C GLU A 69 13.89 6.17 9.56
N ASP A 70 14.39 7.39 9.78
CA ASP A 70 15.80 7.73 9.67
C ASP A 70 16.46 7.68 11.05
N HIS A 71 17.36 6.73 11.24
CA HIS A 71 18.15 6.55 12.46
C HIS A 71 19.65 6.76 12.24
N GLU A 72 20.05 7.29 11.08
CA GLU A 72 21.45 7.55 10.80
C GLU A 72 21.97 8.70 11.67
N ASN A 73 23.27 8.65 11.99
CA ASN A 73 23.94 9.75 12.66
C ASN A 73 24.55 10.67 11.61
N HIS A 74 24.00 11.88 11.46
CA HIS A 74 24.42 12.81 10.42
C HIS A 74 25.53 13.76 10.88
N TYR A 75 26.25 13.47 11.97
CA TYR A 75 27.37 14.29 12.45
C TYR A 75 28.42 14.56 11.35
N PRO A 76 28.89 15.81 11.19
CA PRO A 76 28.66 16.98 12.05
C PRO A 76 27.39 17.78 11.75
N ASN A 77 26.56 17.33 10.82
CA ASN A 77 25.38 18.05 10.33
C ASN A 77 24.14 17.83 11.23
N LYS A 78 24.14 18.49 12.38
CA LYS A 78 23.03 18.48 13.35
C LYS A 78 21.68 18.96 12.79
N TRP A 79 21.69 19.71 11.68
CA TRP A 79 20.44 20.12 11.04
C TRP A 79 19.72 18.91 10.44
N ILE A 80 20.45 17.98 9.83
CA ILE A 80 19.86 16.75 9.26
C ILE A 80 19.33 15.85 10.39
N ASP A 81 20.05 15.73 11.51
CA ASP A 81 19.55 14.99 12.68
C ASP A 81 18.18 15.54 13.15
N GLY A 82 17.99 16.85 13.12
CA GLY A 82 16.70 17.48 13.46
C GLY A 82 15.58 17.12 12.46
N TYR A 83 15.90 17.04 11.17
CA TYR A 83 14.94 16.59 10.14
C TYR A 83 14.58 15.13 10.30
N ALA A 84 15.56 14.26 10.59
CA ALA A 84 15.33 12.84 10.85
C ALA A 84 14.36 12.64 12.03
N ASN A 85 14.55 13.38 13.13
CA ASN A 85 13.64 13.33 14.27
C ASN A 85 12.22 13.75 13.89
N GLY A 86 12.05 14.91 13.22
CA GLY A 86 10.73 15.39 12.82
C GLY A 86 10.05 14.48 11.79
N TRP A 87 10.82 13.83 10.92
CA TRP A 87 10.33 12.81 10.00
C TRP A 87 9.80 11.58 10.74
N ASN A 88 10.56 11.04 11.68
CA ASN A 88 10.16 9.88 12.47
C ASN A 88 8.93 10.18 13.34
N ASP A 89 8.88 11.37 13.95
CA ASP A 89 7.71 11.79 14.72
C ASP A 89 6.46 11.89 13.84
N CYS A 90 6.59 12.44 12.62
CA CYS A 90 5.49 12.48 11.65
C CYS A 90 5.05 11.07 11.22
N LEU A 91 6.00 10.16 10.97
CA LEU A 91 5.69 8.78 10.61
C LEU A 91 4.95 8.06 11.74
N LYS A 92 5.37 8.22 13.00
CA LYS A 92 4.71 7.64 14.17
C LYS A 92 3.25 8.08 14.28
N GLU A 93 2.97 9.37 14.16
CA GLU A 93 1.59 9.89 14.17
C GLU A 93 0.72 9.37 13.01
N ILE A 94 1.34 8.89 11.92
CA ILE A 94 0.63 8.28 10.79
C ILE A 94 0.37 6.79 11.04
N VAL A 95 1.28 6.07 11.70
CA VAL A 95 1.23 4.60 11.83
C VAL A 95 0.73 4.10 13.20
N GLU A 96 0.75 4.94 14.24
CA GLU A 96 0.21 4.65 15.58
C GLU A 96 -1.31 4.86 15.66
#